data_AF-R7LCD4-F1
#
_entry.id   AF-R7LCD4-F1
#
_cell.length_a   1.000
_cell.length_b   1.000
_cell.length_c   1.000
_cell.angle_alpha   90.00
_cell.angle_beta   90.00
_cell.angle_gamma   90.00
#
_symmetry.space_group_name_H-M   'P 1'
#
loop_
_entity.id
_entity.type
_entity.pdbx_description
1 polymer ?
#
loop_
_entity_poly.entity_id
_entity_poly.type
_entity_poly.pdbx_seq_one_letter_code
_entity_poly.pdbx_strand_id
1 'polypeptide(L)'
;MPSVKVRFERSKQHEDRGSIYYRIYYGHNRRFEFSARILLPIEAWDAQNRCVFEHVPGGYEAQTRIRHDVELLDRMIADENQIATASSLGNLVKRFKKITQNRALNLVNMSNVAKGESRTT
;
A
#
# COMPACT_ATOMS: atom_id res chain seq x y z
N MET A 1 -0.11 -11.68 17.56
CA MET A 1 0.76 -10.82 16.75
C MET A 1 -0.10 -9.96 15.84
N PRO A 2 0.19 -8.66 15.65
CA PRO A 2 -0.52 -7.88 14.65
C PRO A 2 -0.33 -8.47 13.25
N SER A 3 -1.30 -8.30 12.36
CA SER A 3 -1.22 -8.83 10.99
C SER A 3 -1.78 -7.85 9.98
N VAL A 4 -1.14 -7.79 8.81
CA VAL A 4 -1.57 -6.95 7.70
C VAL A 4 -2.45 -7.77 6.76
N LYS A 5 -3.57 -7.19 6.32
CA LYS A 5 -4.43 -7.74 5.29
C LYS A 5 -4.70 -6.69 4.22
N VAL A 6 -4.73 -7.14 2.97
CA VAL A 6 -5.11 -6.32 1.83
C VAL A 6 -6.62 -6.43 1.65
N ARG A 7 -7.28 -5.29 1.44
CA ARG A 7 -8.70 -5.20 1.13
C ARG A 7 -8.87 -4.36 -0.13
N PHE A 8 -9.72 -4.82 -1.03
CA PHE A 8 -10.26 -4.03 -2.11
C PHE A 8 -11.65 -3.52 -1.75
N GLU A 9 -11.91 -2.25 -2.05
CA GLU A 9 -13.21 -1.62 -1.89
C GLU A 9 -13.61 -0.93 -3.20
N ARG A 10 -14.76 -1.34 -3.76
CA ARG A 10 -15.31 -0.73 -4.98
C ARG A 10 -15.55 0.75 -4.75
N SER A 11 -15.23 1.57 -5.76
CA SER A 11 -15.51 3.00 -5.72
C SER A 11 -17.03 3.22 -5.80
N LYS A 12 -17.53 4.16 -4.99
CA LYS A 12 -18.92 4.63 -5.11
C LYS A 12 -19.12 5.60 -6.28
N GLN A 13 -18.03 6.14 -6.82
CA GLN A 13 -18.05 7.15 -7.88
C GLN A 13 -17.65 6.59 -9.26
N HIS A 14 -16.94 5.45 -9.28
CA HIS A 14 -16.41 4.83 -10.49
C HIS A 14 -16.76 3.35 -10.47
N GLU A 15 -17.81 2.97 -11.19
CA GLU A 15 -18.39 1.62 -11.14
C GLU A 15 -17.45 0.53 -11.65
N ASP A 16 -16.45 0.89 -12.45
CA ASP A 16 -15.44 0.00 -13.04
C ASP A 16 -14.18 -0.16 -12.16
N ARG A 17 -14.08 0.57 -11.04
CA ARG A 17 -12.84 0.64 -10.25
C ARG A 17 -13.06 0.48 -8.76
N GLY A 18 -11.96 0.21 -8.06
CA GLY A 18 -11.91 0.25 -6.60
C GLY A 18 -10.51 0.53 -6.07
N SER A 19 -10.46 0.79 -4.77
CA SER A 19 -9.25 1.18 -4.06
C SER A 19 -8.74 0.07 -3.15
N ILE A 20 -7.43 -0.05 -3.07
CA ILE A 20 -6.77 -0.93 -2.11
C ILE A 20 -6.59 -0.22 -0.77
N TYR A 21 -6.86 -0.96 0.29
CA TYR A 21 -6.65 -0.59 1.68
C TYR A 21 -5.79 -1.63 2.37
N TYR A 22 -4.89 -1.15 3.24
CA TYR A 22 -4.18 -2.00 4.19
C TYR A 22 -4.91 -1.96 5.53
N ARG A 23 -5.20 -3.15 6.05
CA ARG A 23 -5.85 -3.33 7.34
C ARG A 23 -4.89 -4.05 8.28
N ILE A 24 -4.52 -3.39 9.37
CA ILE A 24 -3.68 -3.95 10.41
C ILE A 24 -4.58 -4.38 11.56
N TYR A 25 -4.64 -5.67 11.82
CA TYR A 25 -5.33 -6.23 12.99
C TYR A 25 -4.37 -6.23 14.17
N TYR A 26 -4.84 -5.81 15.35
CA TYR A 26 -4.04 -5.75 16.57
C TYR A 26 -4.90 -6.04 17.80
N GLY A 27 -4.45 -6.93 18.68
CA GLY A 27 -5.26 -7.36 19.83
C GLY A 27 -6.62 -7.97 19.45
N HIS A 28 -7.50 -8.11 20.43
CA HIS A 28 -8.82 -8.70 20.22
C HIS A 28 -9.77 -7.71 19.53
N ASN A 29 -10.25 -8.05 18.32
CA ASN A 29 -11.21 -7.29 17.52
C ASN A 29 -10.84 -5.82 17.20
N ARG A 30 -9.57 -5.41 17.34
CA ARG A 30 -9.15 -4.06 16.93
C ARG A 30 -8.47 -4.11 15.57
N ARG A 31 -8.73 -3.07 14.78
CA ARG A 31 -8.13 -2.89 13.46
C ARG A 31 -7.85 -1.42 13.19
N PHE A 32 -6.80 -1.16 12.44
CA PHE A 32 -6.49 0.13 11.86
C PHE A 32 -6.48 -0.04 10.34
N GLU A 33 -7.15 0.84 9.61
CA GLU A 33 -7.26 0.75 8.15
C GLU A 33 -6.86 2.07 7.51
N PHE A 34 -6.12 1.99 6.40
CA PHE A 34 -5.76 3.16 5.62
C PHE A 34 -5.62 2.82 4.14
N SER A 35 -5.90 3.80 3.27
CA SER A 35 -5.79 3.64 1.83
C SER A 35 -4.32 3.49 1.39
N ALA A 36 -4.10 2.57 0.46
CA ALA A 36 -2.81 2.36 -0.22
C ALA A 36 -2.56 3.38 -1.35
N ARG A 37 -3.57 4.18 -1.74
CA ARG A 37 -3.54 5.03 -2.95
C ARG A 37 -3.17 4.21 -4.19
N ILE A 38 -3.82 3.06 -4.33
CA ILE A 38 -3.77 2.19 -5.51
C ILE A 38 -5.21 2.03 -5.96
N LEU A 39 -5.49 2.50 -7.17
CA LEU A 39 -6.78 2.38 -7.85
C LEU A 39 -6.64 1.28 -8.90
N LEU A 40 -7.57 0.34 -8.90
CA LEU A 40 -7.56 -0.81 -9.80
C LEU A 40 -8.93 -0.97 -10.47
N PRO A 41 -8.97 -1.49 -11.72
CA PRO A 41 -10.18 -2.05 -12.27
C PRO A 41 -10.73 -3.17 -11.36
N ILE A 42 -12.05 -3.36 -11.33
CA ILE A 42 -12.67 -4.38 -10.47
C ILE A 42 -12.22 -5.78 -10.87
N GLU A 43 -12.11 -6.04 -12.17
CA GLU A 43 -11.65 -7.29 -12.76
C GLU A 43 -10.20 -7.63 -12.42
N ALA A 44 -9.41 -6.65 -11.98
CA ALA A 44 -8.03 -6.88 -11.54
C ALA A 44 -7.96 -7.52 -10.15
N TRP A 45 -9.04 -7.56 -9.37
CA TRP A 45 -9.04 -8.08 -8.00
C TRP A 45 -9.59 -9.50 -7.91
N ASP A 46 -8.74 -10.42 -7.46
CA ASP A 46 -9.15 -11.77 -7.07
C ASP A 46 -9.72 -11.74 -5.65
N ALA A 47 -11.04 -11.80 -5.52
CA ALA A 47 -11.71 -11.79 -4.22
C ALA A 47 -11.44 -13.04 -3.38
N GLN A 48 -11.17 -14.18 -4.02
CA GLN A 48 -10.93 -15.45 -3.35
C GLN A 48 -9.52 -15.47 -2.75
N ASN A 49 -8.51 -15.13 -3.55
CA ASN A 49 -7.11 -15.14 -3.11
C ASN A 49 -6.67 -13.82 -2.46
N ARG A 50 -7.52 -12.79 -2.55
CA ARG A 50 -7.30 -11.43 -2.01
C ARG A 50 -6.00 -10.83 -2.54
N CYS A 51 -5.78 -11.00 -3.83
CA CYS A 51 -4.63 -10.50 -4.58
C CYS A 51 -5.09 -9.82 -5.88
N VAL A 52 -4.12 -9.26 -6.60
CA VAL A 52 -4.35 -8.67 -7.92
C VAL A 52 -4.02 -9.71 -8.98
N PHE A 53 -4.71 -9.71 -10.11
CA PHE A 53 -4.32 -10.48 -11.28
C PHE A 53 -3.22 -9.75 -12.05
N GLU A 54 -2.00 -10.31 -12.10
CA GLU A 54 -0.84 -9.68 -12.76
C GLU A 54 -1.06 -9.40 -14.26
N HIS A 55 -1.88 -10.22 -14.92
CA HIS A 55 -2.11 -10.16 -16.36
C HIS A 55 -3.08 -9.05 -16.80
N VAL A 56 -3.76 -8.40 -15.85
CA VAL A 56 -4.64 -7.25 -16.14
C VAL A 56 -3.77 -5.99 -16.28
N PRO A 57 -4.11 -5.02 -17.16
CA PRO A 57 -3.33 -3.79 -17.30
C PRO A 57 -3.09 -3.07 -15.96
N GLY A 58 -1.82 -2.82 -15.63
CA GLY A 58 -1.40 -2.23 -14.35
C GLY A 58 -1.43 -3.18 -13.15
N GLY A 59 -1.83 -4.44 -13.37
CA GLY A 59 -1.96 -5.47 -12.34
C GLY A 59 -0.62 -5.90 -11.77
N TYR A 60 0.38 -6.15 -12.62
CA TYR A 60 1.73 -6.51 -12.21
C TYR A 60 2.38 -5.43 -11.33
N GLU A 61 2.32 -4.16 -11.73
CA GLU A 61 2.88 -3.04 -10.95
C GLU A 61 2.16 -2.89 -9.61
N ALA A 62 0.82 -2.99 -9.62
CA ALA A 62 0.02 -2.91 -8.40
C ALA A 62 0.33 -4.06 -7.44
N GLN A 63 0.42 -5.30 -7.92
CA GLN A 63 0.78 -6.45 -7.10
C GLN A 63 2.18 -6.33 -6.52
N THR A 64 3.15 -5.92 -7.33
CA THR A 64 4.53 -5.69 -6.88
C THR A 64 4.57 -4.64 -5.78
N ARG A 65 3.85 -3.53 -5.95
CA ARG A 65 3.74 -2.47 -4.93
C ARG A 65 3.07 -2.98 -3.66
N ILE A 66 1.96 -3.70 -3.77
CA ILE A 66 1.23 -4.29 -2.63
C ILE A 66 2.14 -5.23 -1.85
N ARG A 67 2.86 -6.13 -2.54
CA ARG A 67 3.80 -7.07 -1.91
C ARG A 67 4.87 -6.33 -1.11
N HIS A 68 5.55 -5.36 -1.71
CA HIS A 68 6.58 -4.58 -1.03
C HIS A 68 6.04 -3.75 0.14
N ASP A 69 4.84 -3.19 0.01
CA ASP A 69 4.19 -2.43 1.08
C ASP A 69 3.85 -3.34 2.26
N VAL A 70 3.30 -4.54 2.00
CA VAL A 70 2.99 -5.54 3.03
C VAL A 70 4.26 -6.02 3.73
N GLU A 71 5.31 -6.39 2.99
CA GLU A 71 6.61 -6.79 3.54
C GLU A 71 7.24 -5.68 4.41
N LEU A 72 7.09 -4.42 4.02
CA LEU A 72 7.57 -3.29 4.81
C LEU A 72 6.74 -3.13 6.09
N LEU A 73 5.41 -3.20 6.00
CA LEU A 73 4.52 -3.11 7.16
C LEU A 73 4.78 -4.26 8.14
N ASP A 74 4.91 -5.50 7.68
CA ASP A 74 5.18 -6.65 8.53
C ASP A 74 6.51 -6.50 9.26
N ARG A 75 7.58 -6.04 8.58
CA ARG A 75 8.86 -5.72 9.24
C ARG A 75 8.72 -4.61 10.27
N MET A 76 8.07 -3.50 9.92
CA MET A 76 7.84 -2.39 10.85
C MET A 76 7.02 -2.81 12.08
N ILE A 77 6.08 -3.75 11.91
CA ILE A 77 5.29 -4.32 12.99
C ILE A 77 6.16 -5.21 13.89
N ALA A 78 7.01 -6.04 13.30
CA ALA A 78 7.92 -6.93 14.03
C ALA A 78 8.97 -6.15 14.85
N ASP A 79 9.50 -5.06 14.29
CA ASP A 79 10.46 -4.18 14.96
C ASP A 79 9.83 -3.40 16.13
N GLU A 80 8.51 -3.21 16.11
CA GLU A 80 7.80 -2.46 17.14
C GLU A 80 7.39 -3.40 18.28
N ASN A 81 8.25 -3.48 19.31
CA ASN A 81 8.14 -4.38 20.48
C ASN A 81 6.72 -4.52 21.07
N GLN A 82 5.88 -3.48 21.02
CA GLN A 82 4.46 -3.57 21.36
C GLN A 82 3.59 -2.61 20.54
N ILE A 83 2.85 -3.15 19.58
CA ILE A 83 1.68 -2.47 19.00
C ILE A 83 0.45 -2.77 19.87
N ALA A 84 0.22 -1.95 20.89
CA ALA A 84 -0.88 -2.13 21.84
C ALA A 84 -2.03 -1.12 21.64
N THR A 85 -1.78 -0.01 20.94
CA THR A 85 -2.71 1.13 20.88
C THR A 85 -2.96 1.62 19.45
N ALA A 86 -4.06 2.35 19.26
CA ALA A 86 -4.33 3.02 18.00
C ALA A 86 -3.28 4.11 17.69
N SER A 87 -2.74 4.77 18.72
CA SER A 87 -1.73 5.82 18.58
C SER A 87 -0.39 5.27 18.08
N SER A 88 0.06 4.11 18.59
CA SER A 88 1.28 3.45 18.09
C SER A 88 1.12 3.06 16.61
N LEU A 89 -0.04 2.52 16.22
CA LEU A 89 -0.34 2.25 14.81
C LEU A 89 -0.39 3.50 13.95
N GLY A 90 -0.98 4.58 14.46
CA GLY A 90 -1.00 5.85 13.75
C GLY A 90 0.41 6.36 13.44
N ASN A 91 1.34 6.23 14.39
CA ASN A 91 2.74 6.60 14.20
C ASN A 91 3.48 5.67 13.22
N LEU A 92 3.27 4.35 13.33
CA LEU A 92 3.79 3.38 12.35
C LEU A 92 3.32 3.74 10.94
N VAL A 93 2.03 3.98 10.74
CA VAL A 93 1.46 4.32 9.43
C VAL A 93 1.99 5.66 8.89
N LYS A 94 2.22 6.65 9.76
CA LYS A 94 2.89 7.91 9.36
C LYS A 94 4.31 7.65 8.85
N ARG A 95 5.10 6.85 9.57
CA ARG A 95 6.45 6.46 9.12
C ARG A 95 6.42 5.69 7.81
N PHE A 96 5.51 4.73 7.68
CA PHE A 96 5.31 3.96 6.45
C PHE A 96 5.02 4.87 5.25
N LYS A 97 4.07 5.81 5.39
CA LYS A 97 3.73 6.77 4.32
C LYS A 97 4.91 7.66 3.95
N LYS A 98 5.73 8.07 4.92
CA LYS A 98 6.95 8.86 4.66
C LYS A 98 7.97 8.05 3.85
N ILE A 99 8.19 6.78 4.20
CA ILE A 99 9.12 5.90 3.46
C ILE A 99 8.65 5.69 2.02
N THR A 100 7.37 5.38 1.82
CA THR A 100 6.83 5.06 0.49
C THR A 100 6.72 6.30 -0.41
N GLN A 101 6.41 7.47 0.15
CA GLN A 101 6.45 8.74 -0.58
C GLN A 101 7.88 9.08 -1.05
N ASN A 102 8.88 8.94 -0.17
CA ASN A 102 10.27 9.21 -0.53
C ASN A 102 10.78 8.25 -1.63
N ARG A 103 10.36 6.98 -1.61
CA ARG A 103 10.67 6.03 -2.69
C ARG A 103 10.08 6.46 -4.03
N ALA A 104 8.82 6.88 -4.04
CA ALA A 104 8.16 7.37 -5.25
C ALA A 104 8.87 8.62 -5.81
N LEU A 105 9.25 9.57 -4.96
CA LEU A 105 10.00 10.76 -5.36
C LEU A 105 11.38 10.40 -5.94
N ASN A 106 12.10 9.47 -5.31
CA ASN A 106 13.41 9.04 -5.80
C ASN A 106 13.31 8.32 -7.15
N LEU A 107 12.29 7.48 -7.37
CA LEU A 107 12.04 6.81 -8.65
C LEU A 107 11.70 7.80 -9.77
N VAL A 108 10.88 8.81 -9.48
CA VAL A 108 10.56 9.89 -10.45
C VAL A 108 11.81 10.70 -10.77
N ASN A 109 12.60 11.09 -9.77
CA ASN A 109 13.83 11.83 -9.98
C ASN A 109 14.84 11.04 -10.82
N MET A 110 15.04 9.75 -10.54
CA MET A 110 15.91 8.90 -11.36
C MET A 110 15.40 8.72 -12.80
N SER A 111 14.08 8.63 -12.98
CA SER A 111 13.46 8.53 -14.30
C SER A 111 13.62 9.82 -15.12
N ASN A 112 13.52 10.98 -14.47
CA ASN A 112 13.71 12.29 -15.12
C ASN A 112 15.18 12.54 -15.48
N VAL A 113 16.10 12.13 -14.61
CA VAL A 113 17.55 12.14 -14.90
C VAL A 113 17.87 11.20 -16.07
N ALA A 114 17.29 9.99 -16.11
CA ALA A 114 17.47 9.06 -17.22
C ALA A 114 16.84 9.55 -18.54
N LYS A 115 15.81 10.40 -18.48
CA LYS A 115 15.18 11.05 -19.64
C LYS A 115 15.85 12.36 -20.06
N GLY A 116 16.95 12.76 -19.43
CA GLY A 116 17.67 13.98 -19.78
C GLY A 116 16.96 15.28 -19.41
N GLU A 117 15.92 15.23 -18.58
CA GLU A 117 15.28 16.44 -18.03
C GLU A 117 16.11 16.95 -16.84
N SER A 118 17.33 17.38 -17.13
CA SER A 118 18.03 18.32 -16.25
C SER A 118 17.24 19.61 -16.26
N ARG A 119 16.47 19.87 -15.20
CA ARG A 119 16.00 21.22 -14.90
C ARG A 119 17.23 22.10 -14.68
N THR A 120 17.67 22.77 -15.74
CA THR A 120 18.51 23.95 -15.61
C THR A 120 17.70 25.05 -14.93
N THR A 121 18.19 25.43 -13.75
CA THR A 121 17.93 26.64 -12.94
C THR A 121 16.53 26.85 -12.38
#